data_AF-A0A7J2TKA5-F1
#
_entry.id   AF-A0A7J2TKA5-F1
#
_cell.length_a   1.000
_cell.length_b   1.000
_cell.length_c   1.000
_cell.angle_alpha   90.00
_cell.angle_beta   90.00
_cell.angle_gamma   90.00
#
_symmetry.space_group_name_H-M   'P 1'
#
loop_
_entity.id
_entity.type
_entity.pdbx_description
1 polymer ?
#
loop_
_entity_poly.entity_id
_entity_poly.type
_entity_poly.pdbx_seq_one_letter_code
_entity_poly.pdbx_strand_id
1 'polypeptide(L)'
;MFINTYLEMIGRVLRGEIKLISELLDPKRAREIFEADCEAIIDAYRNGKMSIEHAMRNFFLLKSYVVSQLLIHSERLKKLAEEKGLKAEKEISSEDVNEIAMMIDEREKEL
;
A
#
# COMPACT_ATOMS: atom_id res chain seq x y z
N MET A 1 -14.34 6.58 4.83
CA MET A 1 -13.74 5.79 3.73
C MET A 1 -12.23 5.78 3.96
N PHE A 2 -11.60 4.61 3.94
CA PHE A 2 -10.14 4.47 4.03
C PHE A 2 -9.68 3.84 2.72
N ILE A 3 -8.75 4.48 2.02
CA ILE A 3 -8.28 4.03 0.70
C ILE A 3 -6.91 3.40 0.94
N ASN A 4 -6.82 2.09 0.71
CA ASN A 4 -5.57 1.34 0.80
C ASN A 4 -5.69 0.11 -0.11
N THR A 5 -5.39 0.33 -1.39
CA THR A 5 -5.51 -0.68 -2.44
C THR A 5 -4.58 -1.86 -2.18
N TYR A 6 -3.38 -1.61 -1.61
CA TYR A 6 -2.44 -2.67 -1.27
C TYR A 6 -3.04 -3.65 -0.24
N LEU A 7 -3.67 -3.12 0.82
CA LEU A 7 -4.34 -3.94 1.83
C LEU A 7 -5.57 -4.68 1.27
N GLU A 8 -6.34 -4.05 0.38
CA GLU A 8 -7.44 -4.72 -0.32
C GLU A 8 -6.95 -5.89 -1.18
N MET A 9 -5.83 -5.73 -1.87
CA MET A 9 -5.18 -6.78 -2.67
C MET A 9 -4.67 -7.93 -1.79
N ILE A 10 -4.14 -7.66 -0.59
CA ILE A 10 -3.85 -8.71 0.39
C ILE A 10 -5.14 -9.49 0.71
N GLY A 11 -6.25 -8.79 0.96
CA GLY A 11 -7.54 -9.44 1.18
C GLY A 11 -7.96 -10.35 0.03
N ARG A 12 -7.66 -9.99 -1.23
CA ARG A 12 -7.90 -10.82 -2.41
C ARG A 12 -6.99 -12.06 -2.46
N VAL A 13 -5.71 -11.90 -2.12
CA VAL A 13 -4.78 -13.05 -1.98
C VAL A 13 -5.31 -14.05 -0.95
N LEU A 14 -5.75 -13.56 0.21
CA LEU A 14 -6.31 -14.41 1.28
C LEU A 14 -7.60 -15.12 0.88
N ARG A 15 -8.34 -14.59 -0.12
CA ARG A 15 -9.50 -15.24 -0.72
C ARG A 15 -9.16 -16.18 -1.89
N GLY A 16 -7.88 -16.34 -2.21
CA GLY A 16 -7.39 -17.32 -3.20
C GLY A 16 -6.79 -16.71 -4.47
N GLU A 17 -6.70 -15.39 -4.62
CA GLU A 17 -6.06 -14.75 -5.78
C GLU A 17 -4.51 -14.73 -5.67
N ILE A 18 -3.90 -15.90 -5.51
CA ILE A 18 -2.47 -16.09 -5.22
C ILE A 18 -1.54 -15.44 -6.26
N LYS A 19 -1.99 -15.28 -7.51
CA LYS A 19 -1.23 -14.61 -8.58
C LYS A 19 -0.80 -13.18 -8.23
N LEU A 20 -1.57 -12.48 -7.38
CA LEU A 20 -1.29 -11.10 -6.97
C LEU A 20 -0.07 -10.99 -6.05
N ILE A 21 0.40 -12.10 -5.46
CA ILE A 21 1.53 -12.08 -4.52
C ILE A 21 2.78 -11.52 -5.19
N SER A 22 3.07 -11.92 -6.44
CA SER A 22 4.25 -11.44 -7.17
C SER A 22 4.24 -9.93 -7.39
N GLU A 23 3.07 -9.35 -7.66
CA GLU A 23 2.87 -7.91 -7.80
C GLU A 23 3.03 -7.19 -6.46
N LEU A 24 2.49 -7.75 -5.38
CA LEU A 24 2.57 -7.15 -4.04
C LEU A 24 3.97 -7.20 -3.44
N LEU A 25 4.81 -8.17 -3.85
CA LEU A 25 6.19 -8.27 -3.40
C LEU A 25 7.17 -7.44 -4.24
N ASP A 26 6.72 -6.82 -5.34
CA ASP A 26 7.54 -5.93 -6.15
C ASP A 26 7.54 -4.51 -5.56
N PRO A 27 8.69 -3.98 -5.08
CA PRO A 27 8.74 -2.65 -4.47
C PRO A 27 8.24 -1.53 -5.38
N LYS A 28 8.53 -1.61 -6.69
CA LYS A 28 8.06 -0.60 -7.65
C LYS A 28 6.55 -0.61 -7.72
N ARG A 29 5.96 -1.80 -7.76
CA ARG A 29 4.52 -1.96 -7.86
C ARG A 29 3.82 -1.54 -6.57
N ALA A 30 4.38 -1.90 -5.42
CA ALA A 30 3.88 -1.46 -4.12
C ALA A 30 3.86 0.08 -4.05
N ARG A 31 4.96 0.74 -4.45
CA ARG A 31 5.03 2.21 -4.52
C ARG A 31 3.98 2.81 -5.44
N GLU A 32 3.82 2.30 -6.67
CA GLU A 32 2.79 2.75 -7.62
C GLU A 32 1.38 2.65 -7.04
N ILE A 33 1.09 1.59 -6.27
CA ILE A 33 -0.22 1.40 -5.63
C ILE A 33 -0.46 2.49 -4.58
N PHE A 34 0.51 2.76 -3.70
CA PHE A 34 0.37 3.82 -2.69
C PHE A 34 0.30 5.21 -3.30
N GLU A 35 1.05 5.46 -4.38
CA GLU A 35 0.99 6.72 -5.11
C GLU A 35 -0.40 6.96 -5.71
N ALA A 36 -0.97 5.93 -6.35
CA ALA A 36 -2.34 6.00 -6.87
C ALA A 36 -3.38 6.20 -5.75
N ASP A 37 -3.19 5.59 -4.58
CA ASP A 37 -4.06 5.81 -3.42
C ASP A 37 -3.98 7.27 -2.93
N CYS A 38 -2.78 7.86 -2.86
CA CYS A 38 -2.59 9.28 -2.53
C CYS A 38 -3.31 10.20 -3.53
N GLU A 39 -3.14 9.96 -4.83
CA GLU A 39 -3.82 10.73 -5.88
C GLU A 39 -5.34 10.62 -5.76
N ALA A 40 -5.86 9.41 -5.54
CA ALA A 40 -7.29 9.20 -5.35
C ALA A 40 -7.85 9.94 -4.12
N ILE A 41 -7.10 10.02 -3.01
CA ILE A 41 -7.49 10.79 -1.83
C ILE A 41 -7.52 12.29 -2.14
N ILE A 42 -6.46 12.81 -2.76
CA ILE A 42 -6.34 14.22 -3.14
C ILE A 42 -7.47 14.61 -4.09
N ASP A 43 -7.73 13.80 -5.12
CA ASP A 43 -8.80 14.06 -6.09
C ASP A 43 -10.18 13.99 -5.45
N ALA A 44 -10.41 13.04 -4.53
CA ALA A 44 -11.67 12.98 -3.80
C ALA A 44 -11.91 14.25 -2.97
N TYR A 45 -10.86 14.80 -2.35
CA TYR A 45 -10.92 16.06 -1.63
C TYR A 45 -11.15 17.26 -2.56
N ARG A 46 -10.32 17.42 -3.60
CA ARG A 46 -10.43 18.53 -4.58
C ARG A 46 -11.79 18.59 -5.27
N ASN A 47 -12.41 17.43 -5.49
CA ASN A 47 -13.74 17.33 -6.10
C ASN A 47 -14.90 17.38 -5.09
N GLY A 48 -14.64 17.68 -3.81
CA GLY A 48 -15.67 17.81 -2.77
C GLY A 48 -16.35 16.50 -2.36
N LYS A 49 -15.80 15.35 -2.78
CA LYS A 49 -16.30 14.00 -2.41
C LYS A 49 -15.80 13.54 -1.04
N MET A 50 -14.77 14.19 -0.52
CA MET A 50 -14.16 13.91 0.80
C MET A 50 -13.86 15.24 1.50
N SER A 51 -14.15 15.33 2.81
CA SER A 51 -13.74 16.50 3.60
C SER A 51 -12.25 16.46 3.94
N ILE A 52 -11.65 17.62 4.24
CA ILE A 52 -10.24 17.73 4.62
C ILE A 52 -9.88 16.83 5.82
N GLU A 53 -10.72 16.79 6.85
CA GLU A 53 -10.51 15.93 8.03
C GLU A 53 -10.46 14.44 7.65
N HIS A 54 -11.32 14.00 6.74
CA HIS A 54 -11.32 12.63 6.25
C HIS A 54 -10.10 12.33 5.38
N ALA A 55 -9.66 13.28 4.55
CA ALA A 55 -8.47 13.14 3.72
C ALA A 55 -7.20 13.04 4.59
N MET A 56 -7.00 13.97 5.53
CA MET A 56 -5.89 13.93 6.49
C MET A 56 -5.88 12.63 7.30
N ARG A 57 -7.06 12.18 7.78
CA ARG A 57 -7.16 10.89 8.48
C ARG A 57 -6.76 9.71 7.59
N ASN A 58 -7.09 9.74 6.30
CA ASN A 58 -6.73 8.69 5.36
C ASN A 58 -5.21 8.64 5.15
N PHE A 59 -4.56 9.78 4.90
CA PHE A 59 -3.10 9.91 4.82
C PHE A 59 -2.40 9.41 6.09
N PHE A 60 -2.88 9.84 7.27
CA PHE A 60 -2.34 9.37 8.55
C PHE A 60 -2.39 7.84 8.67
N LEU A 61 -3.52 7.23 8.33
CA LEU A 61 -3.69 5.78 8.38
C LEU A 61 -2.85 5.05 7.32
N LEU A 62 -2.73 5.63 6.11
CA LEU A 62 -1.94 5.06 5.03
C LEU A 62 -0.45 5.05 5.38
N LYS A 63 0.08 6.19 5.87
CA LYS A 63 1.45 6.31 6.36
C LYS A 63 1.72 5.37 7.53
N SER A 64 0.80 5.33 8.50
CA SER A 64 0.92 4.44 9.67
C SER A 64 0.95 2.97 9.24
N TYR A 65 0.14 2.59 8.26
CA TYR A 65 0.15 1.26 7.66
C TYR A 65 1.49 0.95 6.99
N VAL A 66 2.02 1.86 6.16
CA VAL A 66 3.31 1.66 5.48
C VAL A 66 4.41 1.42 6.51
N VAL A 67 4.57 2.33 7.47
CA VAL A 67 5.65 2.26 8.46
C VAL A 67 5.53 1.04 9.37
N SER A 68 4.32 0.66 9.78
CA SER A 68 4.14 -0.35 10.83
C SER A 68 3.79 -1.74 10.31
N GLN A 69 3.24 -1.85 9.10
CA GLN A 69 2.61 -3.09 8.62
C GLN A 69 3.12 -3.58 7.26
N LEU A 70 3.61 -2.70 6.37
CA LEU A 70 3.97 -3.09 5.01
C LEU A 70 5.00 -4.23 4.99
N LEU A 71 6.08 -4.11 5.77
CA LEU A 71 7.11 -5.14 5.85
C LEU A 71 6.58 -6.46 6.45
N ILE A 72 5.77 -6.37 7.52
CA ILE A 72 5.18 -7.55 8.16
C ILE A 72 4.25 -8.29 7.17
N HIS A 73 3.46 -7.54 6.42
CA HIS A 73 2.55 -8.10 5.44
C HIS A 73 3.27 -8.65 4.20
N SER A 74 4.34 -8.00 3.73
CA SER A 74 5.15 -8.54 2.63
C SER A 74 5.85 -9.83 3.04
N GLU A 75 6.39 -9.93 4.26
CA GLU A 75 6.96 -11.18 4.78
C GLU A 75 5.91 -12.31 4.87
N ARG A 76 4.69 -12.00 5.31
CA ARG A 76 3.59 -12.98 5.34
C ARG A 76 3.20 -13.45 3.94
N LEU A 77 3.15 -12.53 2.97
CA LEU A 77 2.89 -12.88 1.56
C LEU A 77 4.01 -13.74 0.97
N LYS A 78 5.27 -13.46 1.32
CA LYS A 78 6.43 -14.26 0.90
C LYS A 78 6.33 -15.70 1.41
N LYS A 79 6.04 -15.89 2.70
CA LYS A 79 5.80 -17.23 3.28
C LYS A 79 4.65 -17.95 2.59
N LEU A 80 3.54 -17.25 2.33
CA LEU A 80 2.41 -17.82 1.61
C LEU A 80 2.80 -18.21 0.16
N ALA A 81 3.64 -17.44 -0.51
CA ALA A 81 4.15 -17.77 -1.84
C ALA A 81 4.93 -19.08 -1.81
N GLU A 82 5.85 -19.22 -0.85
CA GLU A 82 6.68 -20.41 -0.65
C GLU A 82 5.84 -21.66 -0.37
N GLU A 83 4.83 -21.56 0.49
CA GLU A 83 3.86 -22.64 0.76
C GLU A 83 3.08 -23.09 -0.48
N LYS A 84 2.89 -22.18 -1.45
CA LYS A 84 2.22 -22.45 -2.72
C LYS A 84 3.19 -22.83 -3.85
N GLY A 85 4.48 -22.97 -3.56
CA GLY A 85 5.51 -23.32 -4.55
C GLY A 85 5.86 -22.19 -5.51
N LEU A 86 5.52 -20.94 -5.18
CA LEU A 86 5.89 -19.76 -5.95
C LEU A 86 7.22 -19.21 -5.43
N LYS A 87 8.17 -18.95 -6.33
CA LYS A 87 9.40 -18.24 -5.98
C LYS A 87 9.13 -16.74 -5.95
N ALA A 88 9.30 -16.12 -4.78
CA ALA A 88 9.36 -14.67 -4.64
C ALA A 88 10.77 -14.21 -5.00
N GLU A 89 10.94 -13.63 -6.19
CA GLU A 89 12.23 -13.08 -6.65
C GLU A 89 12.47 -11.65 -6.16
N LYS A 90 11.39 -10.95 -5.79
CA LYS A 90 11.41 -9.58 -5.29
C LYS A 90 10.92 -9.57 -3.85
N GLU A 91 11.41 -8.60 -3.09
CA GLU A 91 11.01 -8.37 -1.71
C GLU A 91 11.03 -6.88 -1.40
N ILE A 92 10.11 -6.48 -0.52
CA ILE A 92 10.08 -5.12 0.02
C ILE A 92 11.10 -5.06 1.17
N SER A 93 12.04 -4.14 1.06
CA SER A 93 13.03 -3.83 2.09
C SER A 93 12.57 -2.69 2.99
N SER A 94 13.29 -2.46 4.09
CA SER A 94 13.06 -1.29 4.95
C SER A 94 13.30 0.04 4.23
N GLU A 95 14.19 0.07 3.23
CA GLU A 95 14.45 1.27 2.43
C GLU A 95 13.22 1.62 1.58
N ASP A 96 12.61 0.61 0.94
CA ASP A 96 11.39 0.78 0.16
C ASP A 96 10.23 1.30 1.04
N VAL A 97 10.12 0.80 2.28
CA VAL A 97 9.13 1.30 3.27
C VAL A 97 9.36 2.78 3.56
N ASN A 98 10.62 3.18 3.78
CA ASN A 98 10.97 4.58 4.05
C ASN A 98 10.66 5.48 2.85
N GLU A 99 11.03 5.06 1.63
CA GLU A 99 10.75 5.80 0.41
C GLU A 99 9.24 6.01 0.20
N ILE A 100 8.44 4.96 0.39
CA ILE A 100 6.98 5.05 0.26
C ILE A 100 6.40 5.98 1.34
N ALA A 101 6.88 5.88 2.59
CA ALA A 101 6.42 6.75 3.67
C ALA A 101 6.74 8.22 3.40
N MET A 102 7.95 8.53 2.89
CA MET A 102 8.34 9.88 2.49
C MET A 102 7.49 10.40 1.33
N MET A 103 7.21 9.56 0.33
CA MET A 103 6.32 9.91 -0.78
C MET A 103 4.92 10.28 -0.27
N ILE A 104 4.36 9.50 0.66
CA ILE A 104 3.05 9.79 1.27
C ILE A 104 3.09 11.13 2.02
N ASP A 105 4.16 11.40 2.79
CA ASP A 105 4.37 12.67 3.50
C ASP A 105 4.45 13.88 2.54
N GLU A 106 5.05 13.71 1.38
CA GLU A 106 5.12 14.75 0.35
C GLU A 106 3.76 15.02 -0.27
N ARG A 107 3.03 13.97 -0.63
CA ARG A 107 1.67 14.07 -1.20
C ARG A 107 0.66 14.64 -0.20
N GLU A 108 0.79 14.35 1.10
CA GLU A 108 -0.09 14.88 2.15
C GLU A 108 -0.11 16.42 2.17
N LYS A 109 1.00 17.08 1.77
CA LYS A 109 1.11 18.55 1.72
C LYS A 109 0.30 19.20 0.59
N GLU A 110 -0.29 18.41 -0.30
CA GLU A 110 -1.14 18.90 -1.40
C GLU A 110 -2.62 19.07 -1.04
N LEU A 111 -3.02 18.65 0.18
CA LEU A 111 -4.37 18.85 0.75
C LEU A 111 -4.57 20.26 1.29
#